data_AF-A0AAD7K4T4-F1
#
_entry.id   AF-A0AAD7K4T4-F1
#
_cell.length_a   1.000
_cell.length_b   1.000
_cell.length_c   1.000
_cell.angle_alpha   90.00
_cell.angle_beta   90.00
_cell.angle_gamma   90.00
#
_symmetry.space_group_name_H-M   'P 1'
#
loop_
_entity.id
_entity.type
_entity.pdbx_description
1 polymer ?
#
loop_
_entity_poly.entity_id
_entity_poly.type
_entity_poly.pdbx_seq_one_letter_code
_entity_poly.pdbx_strand_id
1 'polypeptide(L)'
;MTARGISVTEKQALAQLHALAISPVRCTNPGCGTLIPPATLDNIPFPVAFSAEASPPRALFAAIHACCPACAQNHCRGCGVPTGCDGNCHGGDAWHDSGAALVHIPRSHPSSAASTSPRNGYNAIYPPPPCPVPSHCPAVRAIGALGALIAFDRAHIAMGARDHGRAADKPLIGPLHALVFFLSPPAPASPMSPPASGLLLLADGDGDPDGAPQADAALPALLGVSRVPTYAAALLRAGAGGARGEADVGTWMARAPAYGAVLRVLRALGDAGCQSVLVRPVHSGAGTPSWFRRGTAGDDDVWRDEGGGDTLRGLIRKLEGSRAALLKLAGATTFGPTVEKAHALCDGVLYLLLQDVLGEDEDGY
;
A
#
# COMPACT_ATOMS: atom_id res chain seq x y z
N MET A 1 -7.49 30.14 9.50
CA MET A 1 -7.29 28.69 9.53
C MET A 1 -5.85 28.44 9.92
N THR A 2 -5.62 27.74 11.02
CA THR A 2 -4.28 27.43 11.54
C THR A 2 -3.79 26.12 10.92
N ALA A 3 -2.59 26.12 10.34
CA ALA A 3 -1.94 24.93 9.80
C ALA A 3 -1.95 23.82 10.86
N ARG A 4 -2.63 22.70 10.57
CA ARG A 4 -2.68 21.56 11.49
C ARG A 4 -1.38 20.78 11.33
N GLY A 5 -0.41 21.06 12.19
CA GLY A 5 0.82 20.28 12.27
C GLY A 5 0.54 18.81 12.60
N ILE A 6 1.44 17.92 12.17
CA ILE A 6 1.42 16.50 12.55
C ILE A 6 1.40 16.43 14.08
N SER A 7 0.43 15.74 14.66
CA SER A 7 0.33 15.62 16.11
C SER A 7 1.55 14.88 16.68
N VAL A 8 1.84 15.08 17.97
CA VAL A 8 2.93 14.35 18.65
C VAL A 8 2.71 12.84 18.53
N THR A 9 1.46 12.39 18.62
CA THR A 9 1.07 10.99 18.48
C THR A 9 1.33 10.45 17.07
N GLU A 10 1.01 11.21 16.02
CA GLU A 10 1.30 10.83 14.63
C GLU A 10 2.81 10.74 14.37
N LYS A 11 3.60 11.69 14.90
CA LYS A 11 5.08 11.64 14.78
C LYS A 11 5.66 10.40 15.47
N GLN A 12 5.17 10.07 16.66
CA GLN A 12 5.59 8.87 17.39
C GLN A 12 5.24 7.59 16.64
N ALA A 13 4.01 7.49 16.12
CA ALA A 13 3.57 6.34 15.33
C ALA A 13 4.41 6.14 14.06
N LEU A 14 4.74 7.23 13.36
CA LEU A 14 5.65 7.22 12.22
C LEU A 14 7.06 6.77 12.61
N ALA A 15 7.61 7.29 13.72
CA ALA A 15 8.93 6.91 14.21
C ALA A 15 8.98 5.42 14.60
N GLN A 16 7.94 4.90 15.25
CA GLN A 16 7.82 3.48 15.60
C GLN A 16 7.78 2.60 14.34
N LEU A 17 6.98 2.96 13.35
CA LEU A 17 6.91 2.20 12.11
C LEU A 17 8.23 2.22 11.34
N HIS A 18 8.89 3.39 11.28
CA HIS A 18 10.21 3.50 10.69
C HIS A 18 11.21 2.60 11.43
N ALA A 19 11.24 2.65 12.77
CA ALA A 19 12.07 1.79 13.60
C ALA A 19 11.83 0.31 13.30
N LEU A 20 10.57 -0.15 13.24
CA LEU A 20 10.25 -1.54 12.88
C LEU A 20 10.77 -1.95 11.50
N ALA A 21 10.74 -1.05 10.52
CA ALA A 21 11.26 -1.33 9.20
C ALA A 21 12.80 -1.42 9.17
N ILE A 22 13.48 -0.57 9.94
CA ILE A 22 14.94 -0.44 9.93
C ILE A 22 15.65 -1.21 11.05
N SER A 23 14.93 -1.78 12.00
CA SER A 23 15.54 -2.56 13.08
C SER A 23 15.97 -3.95 12.58
N PRO A 24 17.15 -4.43 13.02
CA PRO A 24 17.52 -5.82 12.80
C PRO A 24 16.53 -6.77 13.49
N VAL A 25 16.21 -7.90 12.85
CA VAL A 25 15.37 -8.95 13.43
C VAL A 25 16.27 -10.03 13.99
N ARG A 26 16.08 -10.45 15.25
CA ARG A 26 16.82 -11.58 15.81
C ARG A 26 16.22 -12.89 15.30
N CYS A 27 17.03 -13.76 14.72
CA CYS A 27 16.60 -15.08 14.31
C CYS A 27 16.22 -15.91 15.55
N THR A 28 14.97 -16.35 15.60
CA THR A 28 14.41 -17.17 16.68
C THR A 28 14.58 -18.67 16.45
N ASN A 29 15.27 -19.08 15.38
CA ASN A 29 15.61 -20.49 15.17
C ASN A 29 16.52 -20.98 16.32
N PRO A 30 16.19 -22.10 17.00
CA PRO A 30 16.96 -22.59 18.14
C PRO A 30 18.46 -22.72 17.81
N GLY A 31 19.30 -22.09 18.65
CA GLY A 31 20.76 -22.10 18.50
C GLY A 31 21.34 -21.16 17.45
N CYS A 32 20.54 -20.45 16.65
CA CYS A 32 21.03 -19.51 15.64
C CYS A 32 21.30 -18.12 16.23
N GLY A 33 20.24 -17.42 16.66
CA GLY A 33 20.34 -16.10 17.29
C GLY A 33 20.94 -14.97 16.42
N THR A 34 21.26 -15.24 15.15
CA THR A 34 21.85 -14.28 14.21
C THR A 34 20.94 -13.08 14.04
N LEU A 35 21.52 -11.88 14.00
CA LEU A 35 20.80 -10.66 13.67
C LEU A 35 20.64 -10.56 12.15
N ILE A 36 19.39 -10.50 11.71
CA ILE A 36 19.00 -10.34 10.31
C ILE A 36 19.01 -8.84 9.99
N PRO A 37 19.67 -8.41 8.91
CA PRO A 37 19.82 -6.99 8.61
C PRO A 37 18.46 -6.29 8.34
N PRO A 38 18.42 -4.95 8.47
CA PRO A 38 17.26 -4.11 8.13
C PRO A 38 16.74 -4.32 6.70
N ALA A 39 15.48 -3.95 6.45
CA ALA A 39 14.94 -3.95 5.09
C ALA A 39 15.48 -2.75 4.30
N THR A 40 15.86 -2.97 3.06
CA THR A 40 16.23 -1.90 2.13
C THR A 40 14.97 -1.31 1.47
N LEU A 41 14.26 -0.45 2.19
CA LEU A 41 13.08 0.25 1.64
C LEU A 41 13.45 1.24 0.51
N ASP A 42 14.73 1.58 0.39
CA ASP A 42 15.16 2.63 -0.50
C ASP A 42 15.27 2.25 -1.99
N ASN A 43 15.23 0.97 -2.31
CA ASN A 43 15.45 0.51 -3.68
C ASN A 43 14.48 -0.62 -4.05
N ILE A 44 13.19 -0.47 -3.72
CA ILE A 44 12.17 -1.45 -4.09
C ILE A 44 11.74 -1.20 -5.54
N PRO A 45 12.12 -2.04 -6.52
CA PRO A 45 11.68 -1.85 -7.90
C PRO A 45 10.22 -2.26 -8.07
N PHE A 46 9.41 -1.38 -8.65
CA PHE A 46 8.05 -1.74 -9.05
C PHE A 46 8.02 -1.95 -10.57
N PRO A 47 7.70 -3.17 -11.05
CA PRO A 47 7.60 -3.40 -12.46
C PRO A 47 6.45 -2.58 -13.05
N VAL A 48 6.72 -1.94 -14.17
CA VAL A 48 5.79 -1.05 -14.89
C VAL A 48 4.55 -1.80 -15.42
N ALA A 49 4.58 -3.14 -15.44
CA ALA A 49 3.50 -4.02 -15.88
C ALA A 49 2.82 -4.79 -14.73
N PHE A 50 2.88 -4.26 -13.50
CA PHE A 50 2.29 -4.94 -12.36
C PHE A 50 0.75 -4.88 -12.39
N SER A 51 0.14 -6.03 -12.67
CA SER A 51 -1.30 -6.26 -12.54
C SER A 51 -1.50 -7.38 -11.53
N ALA A 52 -1.72 -7.05 -10.26
CA ALA A 52 -2.15 -8.06 -9.32
C ALA A 52 -3.08 -7.47 -8.27
N GLU A 53 -4.26 -8.07 -8.20
CA GLU A 53 -5.19 -7.95 -7.06
C GLU A 53 -4.88 -9.03 -6.00
N ALA A 54 -4.09 -10.05 -6.33
CA ALA A 54 -3.94 -11.24 -5.50
C ALA A 54 -2.62 -11.35 -4.71
N SER A 55 -1.53 -10.72 -5.17
CA SER A 55 -0.20 -10.88 -4.58
C SER A 55 0.52 -9.53 -4.57
N PRO A 56 1.31 -9.17 -3.53
CA PRO A 56 2.10 -7.95 -3.56
C PRO A 56 3.27 -8.10 -4.56
N PRO A 57 3.84 -7.01 -5.08
CA PRO A 57 5.03 -7.09 -5.94
C PRO A 57 6.17 -7.88 -5.29
N ARG A 58 6.84 -8.75 -6.06
CA ARG A 58 8.01 -9.52 -5.62
C ARG A 58 9.04 -8.68 -4.87
N ALA A 59 9.22 -7.43 -5.28
CA ALA A 59 10.17 -6.52 -4.67
C ALA A 59 9.83 -6.14 -3.22
N LEU A 60 8.54 -6.09 -2.85
CA LEU A 60 8.13 -5.84 -1.47
C LEU A 60 8.35 -7.04 -0.57
N PHE A 61 8.53 -8.25 -1.11
CA PHE A 61 8.77 -9.45 -0.30
C PHE A 61 10.03 -9.34 0.54
N ALA A 62 11.10 -8.77 -0.01
CA ALA A 62 12.33 -8.51 0.74
C ALA A 62 12.15 -7.48 1.87
N ALA A 63 11.12 -6.62 1.77
CA ALA A 63 10.78 -5.65 2.81
C ALA A 63 9.95 -6.26 3.93
N ILE A 64 9.11 -7.26 3.65
CA ILE A 64 8.23 -7.89 4.64
C ILE A 64 8.78 -9.19 5.25
N HIS A 65 9.75 -9.82 4.57
CA HIS A 65 10.50 -10.97 5.07
C HIS A 65 11.83 -10.54 5.69
N ALA A 66 12.23 -11.26 6.72
CA ALA A 66 13.57 -11.24 7.27
C ALA A 66 14.16 -12.65 7.11
N CYS A 67 14.94 -12.86 6.04
CA CYS A 67 15.62 -14.13 5.78
C CYS A 67 16.94 -14.18 6.56
N CYS A 68 17.09 -15.16 7.44
CA CYS A 68 18.30 -15.31 8.23
C CYS A 68 19.51 -15.68 7.34
N PRO A 69 20.60 -14.89 7.33
CA PRO A 69 21.75 -15.21 6.48
C PRO A 69 22.51 -16.46 6.95
N ALA A 70 22.31 -16.91 8.19
CA ALA A 70 22.99 -18.07 8.75
C ALA A 70 22.24 -19.39 8.53
N CYS A 71 20.92 -19.42 8.74
CA CYS A 71 20.12 -20.64 8.64
C CYS A 71 19.03 -20.62 7.55
N ALA A 72 18.93 -19.54 6.77
CA ALA A 72 17.92 -19.34 5.72
C ALA A 72 16.45 -19.41 6.17
N GLN A 73 16.18 -19.44 7.49
CA GLN A 73 14.83 -19.36 8.03
C GLN A 73 14.25 -17.97 7.75
N ASN A 74 13.02 -17.95 7.22
CA ASN A 74 12.28 -16.72 7.05
C ASN A 74 11.48 -16.36 8.29
N HIS A 75 11.54 -15.07 8.63
CA HIS A 75 10.80 -14.44 9.71
C HIS A 75 9.90 -13.34 9.15
N CYS A 76 8.78 -13.11 9.82
CA CYS A 76 7.94 -11.95 9.58
C CYS A 76 8.69 -10.71 10.10
N ARG A 77 8.96 -9.72 9.26
CA ARG A 77 9.68 -8.53 9.72
C ARG A 77 8.89 -7.71 10.75
N GLY A 78 7.56 -7.81 10.71
CA GLY A 78 6.68 -7.10 11.63
C GLY A 78 6.76 -7.58 13.09
N CYS A 79 6.89 -8.89 13.31
CA CYS A 79 6.88 -9.46 14.68
C CYS A 79 8.04 -10.43 14.98
N GLY A 80 8.95 -10.67 14.04
CA GLY A 80 10.09 -11.58 14.19
C GLY A 80 9.77 -13.08 14.20
N VAL A 81 8.48 -13.45 14.17
CA VAL A 81 8.04 -14.86 14.22
C VAL A 81 8.42 -15.60 12.93
N PRO A 82 8.90 -16.85 13.00
CA PRO A 82 9.16 -17.66 11.82
C PRO A 82 7.89 -17.89 11.00
N THR A 83 7.96 -17.73 9.67
CA THR A 83 6.76 -17.76 8.82
C THR A 83 6.50 -19.11 8.15
N GLY A 84 7.36 -20.10 8.40
CA GLY A 84 7.32 -21.39 7.71
C GLY A 84 7.63 -21.34 6.21
N CYS A 85 7.95 -20.15 5.68
CA CYS A 85 8.32 -19.96 4.29
C CYS A 85 9.75 -20.47 4.07
N ASP A 86 10.02 -21.07 2.90
CA ASP A 86 11.37 -21.45 2.51
C ASP A 86 12.24 -20.21 2.28
N GLY A 87 13.57 -20.33 2.40
CA GLY A 87 14.49 -19.20 2.20
C GLY A 87 14.40 -18.55 0.80
N ASN A 88 13.82 -19.26 -0.17
CA ASN A 88 13.57 -18.80 -1.54
C ASN A 88 12.12 -18.31 -1.73
N CYS A 89 11.37 -18.06 -0.67
CA CYS A 89 10.00 -17.59 -0.78
C CYS A 89 9.98 -16.25 -1.52
N HIS A 90 9.37 -16.25 -2.69
CA HIS A 90 9.20 -15.08 -3.54
C HIS A 90 7.77 -14.60 -3.60
N GLY A 91 6.95 -15.04 -2.63
CA GLY A 91 5.56 -14.63 -2.51
C GLY A 91 4.52 -15.59 -3.02
N GLY A 92 4.95 -16.72 -3.58
CA GLY A 92 4.05 -17.74 -4.10
C GLY A 92 3.18 -17.18 -5.20
N ASP A 93 3.74 -17.03 -6.39
CA ASP A 93 2.92 -17.23 -7.59
C ASP A 93 3.57 -18.38 -8.36
N ALA A 94 2.74 -19.29 -8.84
CA ALA A 94 3.05 -20.36 -9.79
C ALA A 94 3.54 -19.82 -11.15
N TRP A 95 4.30 -18.73 -11.20
CA TRP A 95 4.95 -18.22 -12.38
C TRP A 95 6.29 -18.91 -12.53
N HIS A 96 6.22 -20.09 -13.13
CA HIS A 96 7.28 -20.56 -14.00
C HIS A 96 7.58 -19.48 -15.04
N ASP A 97 8.55 -18.62 -14.76
CA ASP A 97 9.46 -18.17 -15.81
C ASP A 97 10.35 -19.38 -16.15
N SER A 98 9.81 -20.28 -16.96
CA SER A 98 10.57 -21.30 -17.67
C SER A 98 11.46 -20.59 -18.69
N GLY A 99 12.51 -19.93 -18.20
CA GLY A 99 13.33 -19.02 -18.97
C GLY A 99 14.60 -18.59 -18.23
N ALA A 100 15.34 -19.55 -17.70
CA ALA A 100 16.76 -19.45 -17.32
C ALA A 100 17.17 -18.44 -16.22
N ALA A 101 17.37 -18.97 -15.01
CA ALA A 101 18.51 -18.59 -14.17
C ALA A 101 18.95 -19.79 -13.32
N LEU A 102 19.93 -20.54 -13.85
CA LEU A 102 20.76 -21.45 -13.05
C LEU A 102 21.58 -20.60 -12.06
N VAL A 103 20.99 -20.27 -10.91
CA VAL A 103 21.74 -19.72 -9.79
C VAL A 103 22.44 -20.89 -9.11
N HIS A 104 23.76 -20.88 -9.21
CA HIS A 104 24.67 -21.81 -8.57
C HIS A 104 24.49 -21.73 -7.04
N ILE A 105 23.92 -22.78 -6.44
CA ILE A 105 23.90 -22.94 -4.98
C ILE A 105 25.32 -23.35 -4.54
N PRO A 106 25.99 -22.65 -3.61
CA PRO A 106 27.19 -23.16 -2.97
C PRO A 106 26.79 -24.29 -2.02
N ARG A 107 27.38 -25.47 -2.24
CA ARG A 107 27.28 -26.63 -1.34
C ARG A 107 28.21 -26.45 -0.13
N SER A 108 27.65 -26.51 1.07
CA SER A 108 28.31 -26.95 2.32
C SER A 108 27.26 -26.86 3.45
N HIS A 109 26.99 -27.80 4.37
CA HIS A 109 27.67 -28.97 4.96
C HIS A 109 26.62 -29.99 5.46
N PRO A 110 27.01 -31.21 5.90
CA PRO A 110 26.11 -32.21 6.47
C PRO A 110 25.87 -32.02 7.99
N SER A 111 24.75 -32.58 8.46
CA SER A 111 24.32 -32.80 9.85
C SER A 111 23.63 -31.62 10.56
N SER A 112 22.52 -31.75 11.29
CA SER A 112 21.51 -32.80 11.49
C SER A 112 20.38 -32.18 12.34
N ALA A 113 19.16 -32.08 11.80
CA ALA A 113 17.90 -32.33 12.49
C ALA A 113 16.77 -32.32 11.46
N ALA A 114 15.99 -33.39 11.43
CA ALA A 114 15.02 -33.72 10.41
C ALA A 114 13.98 -32.60 10.17
N SER A 115 14.09 -31.96 9.00
CA SER A 115 12.93 -31.53 8.23
C SER A 115 12.95 -32.27 6.91
N THR A 116 12.68 -33.58 6.98
CA THR A 116 12.33 -34.38 5.82
C THR A 116 10.92 -33.96 5.36
N SER A 117 10.83 -32.82 4.69
CA SER A 117 9.72 -32.63 3.76
C SER A 117 10.06 -33.49 2.54
N PRO A 118 9.30 -34.56 2.26
CA PRO A 118 9.64 -35.45 1.17
C PRO A 118 9.59 -34.65 -0.13
N ARG A 119 10.75 -34.46 -0.78
CA ARG A 119 10.86 -34.13 -2.21
C ARG A 119 10.36 -35.34 -3.01
N ASN A 120 9.07 -35.59 -2.87
CA ASN A 120 8.36 -36.63 -3.57
C ASN A 120 8.09 -36.08 -4.97
N GLY A 121 8.62 -36.76 -5.99
CA GLY A 121 8.45 -36.48 -7.42
C GLY A 121 7.02 -36.69 -7.93
N TYR A 122 6.01 -36.37 -7.13
CA TYR A 122 4.65 -36.20 -7.60
C TYR A 122 4.58 -34.83 -8.25
N ASN A 123 4.45 -34.82 -9.58
CA ASN A 123 3.94 -33.73 -10.38
C ASN A 123 2.60 -33.27 -9.78
N ALA A 124 2.63 -32.41 -8.77
CA ALA A 124 1.45 -31.90 -8.12
C ALA A 124 0.85 -30.82 -9.03
N ILE A 125 -0.32 -31.14 -9.56
CA ILE A 125 -1.20 -30.30 -10.41
C ILE A 125 -1.73 -29.06 -9.65
N TYR A 126 -1.33 -28.87 -8.38
CA TYR A 126 -1.84 -27.80 -7.53
C TYR A 126 -0.84 -26.65 -7.46
N PRO A 127 -1.30 -25.40 -7.66
CA PRO A 127 -0.44 -24.23 -7.46
C PRO A 127 0.08 -24.23 -6.02
N PRO A 128 1.35 -23.84 -5.79
CA PRO A 128 1.87 -23.66 -4.45
C PRO A 128 0.97 -22.68 -3.68
N PRO A 129 0.76 -22.90 -2.37
CA PRO A 129 -0.04 -21.98 -1.56
C PRO A 129 0.58 -20.57 -1.57
N PRO A 130 -0.24 -19.50 -1.52
CA PRO A 130 0.25 -18.14 -1.46
C PRO A 130 1.08 -17.93 -0.20
N CYS A 131 2.04 -17.01 -0.25
CA CYS A 131 2.84 -16.67 0.91
C CYS A 131 1.94 -16.08 2.02
N PRO A 132 1.99 -16.61 3.27
CA PRO A 132 1.15 -16.11 4.36
C PRO A 132 1.68 -14.81 4.99
N VAL A 133 2.93 -14.41 4.69
CA VAL A 133 3.59 -13.28 5.36
C VAL A 133 2.87 -11.95 5.17
N PRO A 134 2.38 -11.58 3.98
CA PRO A 134 1.72 -10.28 3.81
C PRO A 134 0.45 -10.13 4.67
N SER A 135 -0.17 -11.22 5.11
CA SER A 135 -1.32 -11.23 6.01
C SER A 135 -1.00 -11.70 7.44
N HIS A 136 0.29 -11.95 7.76
CA HIS A 136 0.70 -12.57 9.02
C HIS A 136 0.37 -11.72 10.25
N CYS A 137 0.68 -10.43 10.21
CA CYS A 137 0.35 -9.51 11.30
C CYS A 137 0.17 -8.07 10.81
N PRO A 138 -0.54 -7.23 11.57
CA PRO A 138 -0.61 -5.80 11.33
C PRO A 138 0.69 -5.07 11.01
N ALA A 139 1.74 -5.34 11.79
CA ALA A 139 3.02 -4.67 11.67
C ALA A 139 3.62 -4.84 10.27
N VAL A 140 3.56 -6.06 9.73
CA VAL A 140 4.12 -6.36 8.41
C VAL A 140 3.32 -5.70 7.28
N ARG A 141 2.01 -5.53 7.48
CA ARG A 141 1.15 -4.80 6.55
C ARG A 141 1.47 -3.31 6.54
N ALA A 142 1.71 -2.73 7.71
CA ALA A 142 2.14 -1.34 7.82
C ALA A 142 3.50 -1.12 7.13
N ILE A 143 4.44 -2.05 7.30
CA ILE A 143 5.74 -2.02 6.59
C ILE A 143 5.54 -2.14 5.07
N GLY A 144 4.66 -3.03 4.63
CA GLY A 144 4.32 -3.19 3.20
C GLY A 144 3.70 -1.92 2.60
N ALA A 145 2.74 -1.32 3.30
CA ALA A 145 2.12 -0.05 2.92
C ALA A 145 3.14 1.09 2.87
N LEU A 146 4.03 1.19 3.87
CA LEU A 146 5.15 2.14 3.89
C LEU A 146 6.04 1.96 2.65
N GLY A 147 6.44 0.73 2.34
CA GLY A 147 7.25 0.42 1.15
C GLY A 147 6.55 0.83 -0.16
N ALA A 148 5.25 0.59 -0.27
CA ALA A 148 4.45 1.01 -1.41
C ALA A 148 4.37 2.54 -1.53
N LEU A 149 4.16 3.26 -0.43
CA LEU A 149 4.11 4.73 -0.41
C LEU A 149 5.45 5.36 -0.77
N ILE A 150 6.57 4.84 -0.23
CA ILE A 150 7.91 5.31 -0.58
C ILE A 150 8.17 5.15 -2.08
N ALA A 151 7.81 3.99 -2.65
CA ALA A 151 7.99 3.74 -4.06
C ALA A 151 7.10 4.64 -4.94
N PHE A 152 5.85 4.86 -4.51
CA PHE A 152 4.95 5.82 -5.15
C PHE A 152 5.56 7.22 -5.16
N ASP A 153 6.02 7.73 -4.00
CA ASP A 153 6.60 9.06 -3.88
C ASP A 153 7.82 9.24 -4.78
N ARG A 154 8.69 8.22 -4.87
CA ARG A 154 9.83 8.23 -5.80
C ARG A 154 9.41 8.29 -7.25
N ALA A 155 8.50 7.41 -7.65
CA ALA A 155 7.98 7.38 -9.02
C ALA A 155 7.34 8.72 -9.37
N HIS A 156 6.57 9.29 -8.44
CA HIS A 156 5.93 10.59 -8.61
C HIS A 156 6.94 11.73 -8.75
N ILE A 157 7.99 11.75 -7.92
CA ILE A 157 9.07 12.75 -8.00
C ILE A 157 9.83 12.62 -9.34
N ALA A 158 10.10 11.39 -9.78
CA ALA A 158 10.82 11.13 -11.03
C ALA A 158 10.06 11.58 -12.29
N MET A 159 8.72 11.57 -12.25
CA MET A 159 7.90 12.16 -13.33
C MET A 159 8.05 13.68 -13.40
N GLY A 160 8.38 14.33 -12.28
CA GLY A 160 8.49 15.78 -12.16
C GLY A 160 7.14 16.50 -12.37
N ALA A 161 7.20 17.80 -12.68
CA ALA A 161 6.03 18.60 -13.05
C ALA A 161 5.59 18.39 -14.51
N ARG A 162 6.08 17.36 -15.20
CA ARG A 162 5.71 17.10 -16.59
C ARG A 162 4.25 16.72 -16.68
N ASP A 163 3.61 17.10 -17.79
CA ASP A 163 2.18 16.88 -18.02
C ASP A 163 1.79 15.42 -17.77
N HIS A 164 0.85 15.23 -16.85
CA HIS A 164 0.26 13.94 -16.54
C HIS A 164 -0.43 13.35 -17.78
N GLY A 165 -0.23 12.06 -18.03
CA GLY A 165 -0.77 11.37 -19.20
C GLY A 165 -0.55 9.86 -19.13
N ARG A 166 -1.15 9.10 -20.06
CA ARG A 166 -1.17 7.63 -20.02
C ARG A 166 0.20 6.97 -19.83
N ALA A 167 1.23 7.48 -20.51
CA ALA A 167 2.59 6.96 -20.39
C ALA A 167 3.28 7.41 -19.09
N ALA A 168 2.96 8.62 -18.62
CA ALA A 168 3.55 9.20 -17.42
C ALA A 168 3.03 8.51 -16.15
N ASP A 169 1.74 8.17 -16.08
CA ASP A 169 1.14 7.60 -14.86
C ASP A 169 1.47 6.10 -14.67
N LYS A 170 1.97 5.42 -15.70
CA LYS A 170 2.21 3.96 -15.70
C LYS A 170 3.12 3.47 -14.54
N PRO A 171 4.22 4.16 -14.19
CA PRO A 171 5.08 3.75 -13.07
C PRO A 171 4.41 3.85 -11.70
N LEU A 172 3.32 4.63 -11.56
CA LEU A 172 2.60 4.81 -10.29
C LEU A 172 1.62 3.67 -10.00
N ILE A 173 1.17 2.96 -11.04
CA ILE A 173 0.11 1.95 -10.93
C ILE A 173 0.55 0.79 -10.03
N GLY A 174 1.78 0.31 -10.19
CA GLY A 174 2.32 -0.78 -9.37
C GLY A 174 2.33 -0.46 -7.87
N PRO A 175 2.92 0.67 -7.45
CA PRO A 175 2.85 1.12 -6.06
C PRO A 175 1.43 1.30 -5.52
N LEU A 176 0.50 1.86 -6.31
CA LEU A 176 -0.90 2.01 -5.89
C LEU A 176 -1.59 0.65 -5.69
N HIS A 177 -1.37 -0.33 -6.58
CA HIS A 177 -1.90 -1.69 -6.40
C HIS A 177 -1.35 -2.36 -5.14
N ALA A 178 -0.05 -2.23 -4.89
CA ALA A 178 0.54 -2.77 -3.67
C ALA A 178 -0.02 -2.10 -2.41
N LEU A 179 -0.26 -0.79 -2.46
CA LEU A 179 -0.90 -0.07 -1.38
C LEU A 179 -2.32 -0.62 -1.12
N VAL A 180 -3.14 -0.81 -2.16
CA VAL A 180 -4.46 -1.46 -2.04
C VAL A 180 -4.33 -2.82 -1.36
N PHE A 181 -3.40 -3.66 -1.81
CA PHE A 181 -3.18 -4.99 -1.24
C PHE A 181 -2.91 -4.94 0.28
N PHE A 182 -2.06 -4.02 0.75
CA PHE A 182 -1.73 -3.91 2.18
C PHE A 182 -2.79 -3.19 3.01
N LEU A 183 -3.68 -2.42 2.38
CA LEU A 183 -4.82 -1.75 3.02
C LEU A 183 -6.03 -2.68 3.15
N SER A 184 -6.30 -3.51 2.14
CA SER A 184 -7.46 -4.41 2.12
C SER A 184 -7.44 -5.38 3.31
N PRO A 185 -8.58 -5.62 3.99
CA PRO A 185 -8.63 -6.60 5.08
C PRO A 185 -8.08 -7.96 4.59
N PRO A 186 -7.37 -8.71 5.45
CA PRO A 186 -6.87 -10.01 5.02
C PRO A 186 -8.09 -10.85 4.65
N ALA A 187 -8.02 -11.58 3.53
CA ALA A 187 -9.08 -12.53 3.19
C ALA A 187 -9.39 -13.36 4.45
N PRO A 188 -10.66 -13.57 4.79
CA PRO A 188 -11.03 -14.29 6.00
C PRO A 188 -10.26 -15.60 5.98
N ALA A 189 -9.30 -15.72 6.89
CA ALA A 189 -8.56 -16.95 7.03
C ALA A 189 -9.60 -18.07 7.26
N SER A 190 -9.31 -19.28 6.77
CA SER A 190 -10.15 -20.46 7.03
C SER A 190 -10.74 -20.40 8.44
N PRO A 191 -12.00 -20.82 8.66
CA PRO A 191 -12.77 -20.58 9.89
C PRO A 191 -12.13 -21.08 11.20
N MET A 192 -10.97 -21.72 11.14
CA MET A 192 -10.13 -22.13 12.27
C MET A 192 -9.09 -21.10 12.71
N SER A 193 -8.89 -20.00 11.98
CA SER A 193 -7.98 -18.94 12.37
C SER A 193 -8.71 -17.87 13.17
N PRO A 194 -8.17 -17.40 14.31
CA PRO A 194 -8.78 -16.32 15.07
C PRO A 194 -8.94 -15.06 14.19
N PRO A 195 -9.99 -14.24 14.39
CA PRO A 195 -10.23 -13.05 13.58
C PRO A 195 -9.03 -12.10 13.68
N ALA A 196 -8.30 -11.98 12.60
CA ALA A 196 -7.20 -11.03 12.48
C ALA A 196 -7.80 -9.62 12.41
N SER A 197 -7.90 -8.96 13.56
CA SER A 197 -8.26 -7.54 13.62
C SER A 197 -7.23 -6.75 12.82
N GLY A 198 -7.70 -5.92 11.90
CA GLY A 198 -6.87 -5.23 10.91
C GLY A 198 -5.78 -4.37 11.55
N LEU A 199 -4.61 -4.26 10.91
CA LEU A 199 -3.56 -3.24 11.12
C LEU A 199 -3.23 -2.72 12.55
N LEU A 200 -3.56 -3.47 13.61
CA LEU A 200 -3.14 -3.21 14.99
C LEU A 200 -1.67 -3.62 15.28
N LEU A 201 -0.74 -2.68 15.14
CA LEU A 201 0.55 -2.72 15.84
C LEU A 201 0.31 -2.77 17.36
N LEU A 202 0.34 -3.97 17.93
CA LEU A 202 0.32 -4.12 19.38
C LEU A 202 1.60 -3.49 19.93
N ALA A 203 1.43 -2.45 20.76
CA ALA A 203 2.47 -2.07 21.69
C ALA A 203 2.45 -3.12 22.80
N ASP A 204 3.58 -3.82 23.01
CA ASP A 204 3.86 -4.51 24.26
C ASP A 204 4.09 -3.44 25.35
N GLY A 205 3.01 -2.77 25.74
CA GLY A 205 2.98 -1.79 26.80
C GLY A 205 2.23 -2.37 27.97
N ASP A 206 2.97 -2.86 28.97
CA ASP A 206 2.43 -3.24 30.27
C ASP A 206 1.68 -2.04 30.88
N GLY A 207 0.35 -2.05 30.83
CA GLY A 207 -0.46 -1.47 31.90
C GLY A 207 -1.30 -0.22 31.65
N ASP A 208 -1.88 -0.01 30.47
CA ASP A 208 -3.09 0.82 30.39
C ASP A 208 -4.23 0.08 29.66
N PRO A 209 -5.17 -0.55 30.39
CA PRO A 209 -6.30 -1.26 29.79
C PRO A 209 -7.27 -0.33 29.03
N ASP A 210 -7.16 0.99 29.19
CA ASP A 210 -7.99 1.99 28.50
C ASP A 210 -7.25 2.67 27.33
N GLY A 211 -5.99 2.30 27.07
CA GLY A 211 -5.18 2.80 25.96
C GLY A 211 -5.64 2.21 24.63
N ALA A 212 -6.59 2.86 23.95
CA ALA A 212 -6.98 2.50 22.59
C ALA A 212 -5.73 2.35 21.69
N PRO A 213 -5.67 1.33 20.82
CA PRO A 213 -4.46 0.95 20.12
C PRO A 213 -3.89 2.08 19.24
N GLN A 214 -2.68 2.51 19.56
CA GLN A 214 -1.97 3.63 18.91
C GLN A 214 -1.60 3.37 17.43
N ALA A 215 -1.70 2.12 16.99
CA ALA A 215 -1.43 1.65 15.63
C ALA A 215 -2.27 2.31 14.54
N ASP A 216 -3.53 2.61 14.86
CA ASP A 216 -4.49 3.19 13.91
C ASP A 216 -4.08 4.59 13.46
N ALA A 217 -3.20 5.26 14.22
CA ALA A 217 -2.68 6.58 13.85
C ALA A 217 -1.55 6.53 12.82
N ALA A 218 -0.79 5.42 12.72
CA ALA A 218 0.40 5.35 11.88
C ALA A 218 0.07 5.47 10.39
N LEU A 219 -0.97 4.77 9.94
CA LEU A 219 -1.34 4.70 8.53
C LEU A 219 -1.96 6.02 8.01
N PRO A 220 -2.92 6.66 8.71
CA PRO A 220 -3.36 8.02 8.37
C PRO A 220 -2.21 9.04 8.37
N ALA A 221 -1.28 8.95 9.33
CA ALA A 221 -0.10 9.82 9.37
C ALA A 221 0.80 9.60 8.16
N LEU A 222 1.08 8.33 7.78
CA LEU A 222 1.84 7.96 6.59
C LEU A 222 1.23 8.53 5.32
N LEU A 223 -0.08 8.38 5.16
CA LEU A 223 -0.81 8.89 4.00
C LEU A 223 -0.78 10.41 3.96
N GLY A 224 -0.90 11.06 5.12
CA GLY A 224 -0.82 12.51 5.27
C GLY A 224 0.54 13.08 4.86
N VAL A 225 1.63 12.31 5.02
CA VAL A 225 2.97 12.71 4.56
C VAL A 225 3.33 12.22 3.16
N SER A 226 2.51 11.37 2.54
CA SER A 226 2.72 10.85 1.19
C SER A 226 2.24 11.81 0.10
N ARG A 227 2.66 11.59 -1.15
CA ARG A 227 2.15 12.31 -2.33
C ARG A 227 0.84 11.75 -2.87
N VAL A 228 0.35 10.63 -2.34
CA VAL A 228 -0.87 9.96 -2.85
C VAL A 228 -2.09 10.89 -2.81
N PRO A 229 -2.39 11.61 -1.72
CA PRO A 229 -3.52 12.54 -1.69
C PRO A 229 -3.40 13.66 -2.73
N THR A 230 -2.21 14.24 -2.88
CA THR A 230 -1.94 15.31 -3.87
C THR A 230 -2.11 14.81 -5.30
N TYR A 231 -1.57 13.62 -5.60
CA TYR A 231 -1.73 12.99 -6.90
C TYR A 231 -3.19 12.63 -7.19
N ALA A 232 -3.90 12.04 -6.21
CA ALA A 232 -5.31 11.73 -6.32
C ALA A 232 -6.11 13.01 -6.60
N ALA A 233 -5.89 14.09 -5.85
CA ALA A 233 -6.55 15.36 -6.11
C ALA A 233 -6.24 15.93 -7.50
N ALA A 234 -4.98 15.91 -7.94
CA ALA A 234 -4.59 16.37 -9.26
C ALA A 234 -5.27 15.56 -10.38
N LEU A 235 -5.35 14.24 -10.21
CA LEU A 235 -6.05 13.34 -11.10
C LEU A 235 -7.55 13.66 -11.13
N LEU A 236 -8.21 13.78 -9.97
CA LEU A 236 -9.64 14.10 -9.88
C LEU A 236 -9.98 15.50 -10.44
N ARG A 237 -9.14 16.51 -10.20
CA ARG A 237 -9.31 17.87 -10.77
C ARG A 237 -9.18 17.88 -12.28
N ALA A 238 -8.22 17.14 -12.85
CA ALA A 238 -8.09 17.01 -14.29
C ALA A 238 -9.37 16.43 -14.91
N GLY A 239 -10.07 15.56 -14.17
CA GLY A 239 -11.31 14.94 -14.61
C GLY A 239 -12.55 15.82 -14.46
N ALA A 240 -12.60 16.69 -13.46
CA ALA A 240 -13.75 17.57 -13.18
C ALA A 240 -13.91 18.73 -14.19
N GLY A 241 -12.99 18.86 -15.15
CA GLY A 241 -12.90 20.03 -16.02
C GLY A 241 -12.24 21.18 -15.26
N GLY A 242 -11.15 21.73 -15.80
CA GLY A 242 -10.54 22.94 -15.23
C GLY A 242 -11.51 24.13 -15.29
N ALA A 243 -11.05 25.34 -14.96
CA ALA A 243 -11.83 26.58 -14.99
C ALA A 243 -12.52 26.91 -16.33
N ARG A 244 -12.29 26.11 -17.39
CA ARG A 244 -12.92 26.21 -18.72
C ARG A 244 -14.03 25.16 -18.99
N GLY A 245 -14.40 24.33 -18.02
CA GLY A 245 -15.73 23.72 -17.94
C GLY A 245 -16.04 22.48 -18.79
N GLU A 246 -15.13 21.96 -19.61
CA GLU A 246 -15.35 20.68 -20.30
C GLU A 246 -14.39 19.61 -19.82
N ALA A 247 -14.96 18.57 -19.20
CA ALA A 247 -14.26 17.32 -18.92
C ALA A 247 -13.95 16.62 -20.25
N ASP A 248 -12.68 16.64 -20.67
CA ASP A 248 -12.26 15.89 -21.84
C ASP A 248 -12.28 14.38 -21.52
N VAL A 249 -13.30 13.72 -22.05
CA VAL A 249 -13.50 12.28 -21.95
C VAL A 249 -12.30 11.51 -22.51
N GLY A 250 -11.61 12.05 -23.53
CA GLY A 250 -10.38 11.47 -24.08
C GLY A 250 -9.28 11.38 -23.02
N THR A 251 -9.07 12.46 -22.27
CA THR A 251 -8.14 12.52 -21.13
C THR A 251 -8.52 11.53 -20.03
N TRP A 252 -9.82 11.40 -19.69
CA TRP A 252 -10.30 10.37 -18.76
C TRP A 252 -9.94 8.96 -19.23
N MET A 253 -10.24 8.64 -20.49
CA MET A 253 -10.00 7.32 -21.05
C MET A 253 -8.50 6.98 -21.14
N ALA A 254 -7.67 7.98 -21.44
CA ALA A 254 -6.21 7.85 -21.47
C ALA A 254 -5.65 7.55 -20.07
N ARG A 255 -6.20 8.16 -19.02
CA ARG A 255 -5.71 8.04 -17.62
C ARG A 255 -6.51 7.05 -16.78
N ALA A 256 -7.52 6.41 -17.34
CA ALA A 256 -8.42 5.50 -16.63
C ALA A 256 -7.74 4.38 -15.80
N PRO A 257 -6.61 3.77 -16.21
CA PRO A 257 -5.90 2.84 -15.33
C PRO A 257 -5.43 3.49 -14.01
N ALA A 258 -4.96 4.75 -14.08
CA ALA A 258 -4.57 5.50 -12.90
C ALA A 258 -5.78 5.89 -12.05
N TYR A 259 -6.89 6.30 -12.68
CA TYR A 259 -8.16 6.53 -11.96
C TYR A 259 -8.61 5.28 -11.22
N GLY A 260 -8.69 4.13 -11.90
CA GLY A 260 -9.09 2.88 -11.28
C GLY A 260 -8.16 2.44 -10.14
N ALA A 261 -6.86 2.73 -10.23
CA ALA A 261 -5.92 2.47 -9.13
C ALA A 261 -6.17 3.43 -7.93
N VAL A 262 -6.34 4.73 -8.18
CA VAL A 262 -6.63 5.71 -7.13
C VAL A 262 -7.96 5.44 -6.45
N LEU A 263 -9.03 5.17 -7.21
CA LEU A 263 -10.35 4.84 -6.66
C LEU A 263 -10.29 3.61 -5.76
N ARG A 264 -9.53 2.57 -6.14
CA ARG A 264 -9.30 1.39 -5.29
C ARG A 264 -8.53 1.72 -4.02
N VAL A 265 -7.52 2.59 -4.08
CA VAL A 265 -6.82 3.07 -2.87
C VAL A 265 -7.80 3.80 -1.96
N LEU A 266 -8.58 4.74 -2.49
CA LEU A 266 -9.55 5.51 -1.70
C LEU A 266 -10.60 4.61 -1.03
N ARG A 267 -11.12 3.60 -1.75
CA ARG A 267 -12.00 2.57 -1.18
C ARG A 267 -11.30 1.82 -0.05
N ALA A 268 -10.10 1.31 -0.29
CA ALA A 268 -9.33 0.55 0.69
C ALA A 268 -8.98 1.38 1.94
N LEU A 269 -8.82 2.69 1.80
CA LEU A 269 -8.68 3.60 2.94
C LEU A 269 -9.97 3.72 3.76
N GLY A 270 -11.12 3.81 3.09
CA GLY A 270 -12.42 3.79 3.77
C GLY A 270 -12.63 2.48 4.54
N ASP A 271 -12.34 1.34 3.90
CA ASP A 271 -12.48 0.01 4.51
C ASP A 271 -11.49 -0.22 5.67
N ALA A 272 -10.34 0.45 5.64
CA ALA A 272 -9.33 0.42 6.70
C ALA A 272 -9.54 1.48 7.81
N GLY A 273 -10.71 2.15 7.86
CA GLY A 273 -11.00 3.18 8.86
C GLY A 273 -10.19 4.48 8.72
N CYS A 274 -9.46 4.66 7.62
CA CYS A 274 -8.62 5.83 7.37
C CYS A 274 -9.39 7.01 6.74
N GLN A 275 -10.68 7.13 7.05
CA GLN A 275 -11.58 8.14 6.46
C GLN A 275 -11.14 9.58 6.77
N SER A 276 -10.46 9.78 7.90
CA SER A 276 -9.87 11.06 8.28
C SER A 276 -8.90 11.63 7.23
N VAL A 277 -8.31 10.78 6.39
CA VAL A 277 -7.46 11.18 5.26
C VAL A 277 -8.28 11.83 4.13
N LEU A 278 -9.53 11.40 3.93
CA LEU A 278 -10.40 11.89 2.86
C LEU A 278 -10.92 13.31 3.13
N VAL A 279 -11.10 13.65 4.41
CA VAL A 279 -11.57 14.97 4.86
C VAL A 279 -10.45 15.99 5.01
N ARG A 280 -9.18 15.55 5.04
CA ARG A 280 -8.04 16.48 5.14
C ARG A 280 -7.93 17.33 3.86
N PRO A 281 -7.64 18.64 4.00
CA PRO A 281 -7.31 19.47 2.85
C PRO A 281 -6.12 18.90 2.09
N VAL A 282 -6.17 18.92 0.76
CA VAL A 282 -5.08 18.41 -0.06
C VAL A 282 -4.10 19.54 -0.35
N HIS A 283 -2.91 19.45 0.23
CA HIS A 283 -1.85 20.42 0.06
C HIS A 283 -0.99 20.06 -1.16
N SER A 284 -0.72 21.03 -2.04
CA SER A 284 0.11 20.82 -3.25
C SER A 284 1.60 20.60 -2.95
N GLY A 285 2.04 20.83 -1.71
CA GLY A 285 3.43 20.69 -1.28
C GLY A 285 3.81 19.31 -0.71
N ALA A 286 2.87 18.37 -0.57
CA ALA A 286 3.11 17.12 0.17
C ALA A 286 4.23 16.27 -0.45
N GLY A 287 5.02 15.63 0.41
CA GLY A 287 6.06 14.66 0.09
C GLY A 287 6.70 14.18 1.38
N THR A 288 7.18 12.93 1.41
CA THR A 288 7.73 12.34 2.64
C THR A 288 8.83 13.25 3.20
N PRO A 289 8.67 13.79 4.43
CA PRO A 289 9.62 14.71 5.02
C PRO A 289 11.02 14.12 5.06
N SER A 290 12.03 14.97 4.87
CA SER A 290 13.42 14.51 4.88
C SER A 290 13.84 13.96 6.24
N TRP A 291 13.19 14.39 7.33
CA TRP A 291 13.38 13.88 8.69
C TRP A 291 12.86 12.44 8.84
N PHE A 292 11.72 12.11 8.21
CA PHE A 292 11.15 10.77 8.27
C PHE A 292 12.03 9.74 7.53
N ARG A 293 12.64 10.14 6.40
CA ARG A 293 13.60 9.28 5.68
C ARG A 293 14.94 9.12 6.39
N ARG A 294 15.34 10.09 7.21
CA ARG A 294 16.64 10.09 7.91
C ARG A 294 16.54 9.58 9.35
N GLY A 295 15.34 9.39 9.89
CA GLY A 295 15.12 8.97 11.28
C GLY A 295 15.55 10.02 12.32
N THR A 296 15.85 11.26 11.90
CA THR A 296 16.30 12.34 12.78
C THR A 296 15.18 13.36 12.92
N ALA A 297 14.52 13.41 14.08
CA ALA A 297 13.56 14.45 14.41
C ALA A 297 14.29 15.78 14.65
N GLY A 298 14.71 16.45 13.57
CA GLY A 298 15.14 17.83 13.61
C GLY A 298 13.93 18.76 13.53
N ASP A 299 13.88 19.77 14.39
CA ASP A 299 12.99 20.93 14.24
C ASP A 299 13.45 21.71 13.01
N ASP A 300 12.62 21.73 11.96
CA ASP A 300 12.40 22.84 11.02
C ASP A 300 11.90 22.29 9.68
N ASP A 301 10.58 22.18 9.57
CA ASP A 301 9.86 22.47 8.33
C ASP A 301 8.40 22.72 8.73
N VAL A 302 8.12 23.98 9.07
CA VAL A 302 6.75 24.48 9.24
C VAL A 302 6.12 24.45 7.85
N TRP A 303 5.19 23.52 7.63
CA TRP A 303 4.31 23.53 6.47
C TRP A 303 3.52 24.84 6.48
N ARG A 304 3.96 25.84 5.70
CA ARG A 304 3.20 27.09 5.52
C ARG A 304 1.98 26.79 4.66
N ASP A 305 0.83 26.96 5.30
CA ASP A 305 -0.52 26.78 4.76
C ASP A 305 -0.96 28.09 4.08
N GLU A 306 -0.84 28.14 2.75
CA GLU A 306 -1.31 29.28 1.94
C GLU A 306 -2.37 28.82 0.93
N GLY A 307 -3.46 28.22 1.39
CA GLY A 307 -4.66 28.13 0.57
C GLY A 307 -5.73 27.20 1.12
N GLY A 308 -6.98 27.68 1.16
CA GLY A 308 -8.16 26.84 1.35
C GLY A 308 -8.28 25.83 0.22
N GLY A 309 -7.61 24.69 0.35
CA GLY A 309 -7.56 23.63 -0.64
C GLY A 309 -8.83 22.78 -0.61
N ASP A 310 -9.29 22.36 -1.79
CA ASP A 310 -10.30 21.31 -1.92
C ASP A 310 -9.86 20.06 -1.13
N THR A 311 -10.76 19.48 -0.33
CA THR A 311 -10.56 18.17 0.30
C THR A 311 -10.76 17.05 -0.72
N LEU A 312 -10.21 15.86 -0.51
CA LEU A 312 -10.48 14.71 -1.38
C LEU A 312 -11.99 14.41 -1.42
N ARG A 313 -12.65 14.47 -0.26
CA ARG A 313 -14.12 14.36 -0.14
C ARG A 313 -14.85 15.38 -1.01
N GLY A 314 -14.46 16.65 -0.98
CA GLY A 314 -15.03 17.70 -1.82
C GLY A 314 -14.81 17.46 -3.31
N LEU A 315 -13.65 16.94 -3.70
CA LEU A 315 -13.38 16.56 -5.10
C LEU A 315 -14.20 15.34 -5.53
N ILE A 316 -14.38 14.34 -4.66
CA ILE A 316 -15.23 13.17 -4.93
C ILE A 316 -16.66 13.61 -5.22
N ARG A 317 -17.24 14.54 -4.44
CA ARG A 317 -18.58 15.10 -4.71
C ARG A 317 -18.68 15.75 -6.09
N LYS A 318 -17.62 16.45 -6.53
CA LYS A 318 -17.57 17.06 -7.88
C LYS A 318 -17.54 16.00 -9.00
N LEU A 319 -17.15 14.75 -8.73
CA LEU A 319 -17.14 13.68 -9.73
C LEU A 319 -18.52 13.20 -10.15
N GLU A 320 -19.59 13.52 -9.41
CA GLU A 320 -20.95 13.12 -9.83
C GLU A 320 -21.33 13.74 -11.19
N GLY A 321 -20.87 14.96 -11.46
CA GLY A 321 -21.01 15.57 -12.79
C GLY A 321 -20.29 14.79 -13.89
N SER A 322 -19.11 14.24 -13.58
CA SER A 322 -18.32 13.41 -14.50
C SER A 322 -18.96 12.03 -14.74
N ARG A 323 -19.63 11.45 -13.73
CA ARG A 323 -20.35 10.18 -13.85
C ARG A 323 -21.44 10.22 -14.93
N ALA A 324 -22.23 11.30 -14.96
CA ALA A 324 -23.25 11.49 -15.99
C ALA A 324 -22.64 11.54 -17.42
N ALA A 325 -21.50 12.21 -17.58
CA ALA A 325 -20.78 12.28 -18.86
C ALA A 325 -20.24 10.92 -19.30
N LEU A 326 -19.69 10.12 -18.37
CA LEU A 326 -19.21 8.77 -18.64
C LEU A 326 -20.35 7.81 -19.05
N LEU A 327 -21.50 7.87 -18.37
CA LEU A 327 -22.68 7.08 -18.74
C LEU A 327 -23.22 7.47 -20.12
N LYS A 328 -23.21 8.77 -20.46
CA LYS A 328 -23.57 9.24 -21.80
C LYS A 328 -22.62 8.71 -22.87
N LEU A 329 -21.31 8.70 -22.60
CA LEU A 329 -20.32 8.10 -23.50
C LEU A 329 -20.57 6.60 -23.68
N ALA A 330 -20.79 5.87 -22.58
CA ALA A 330 -21.04 4.42 -22.61
C ALA A 330 -22.26 4.09 -23.50
N GLY A 331 -23.35 4.84 -23.36
CA GLY A 331 -24.55 4.68 -24.20
C GLY A 331 -24.35 5.05 -25.68
N ALA A 332 -23.40 5.93 -26.00
CA ALA A 332 -23.11 6.35 -27.37
C ALA A 332 -22.04 5.46 -28.07
N THR A 333 -21.32 4.63 -27.31
CA THR A 333 -20.17 3.85 -27.81
C THR A 333 -20.59 2.41 -28.10
N THR A 334 -20.21 1.88 -29.26
CA THR A 334 -20.48 0.48 -29.63
C THR A 334 -19.32 -0.48 -29.33
N PHE A 335 -18.14 0.05 -29.02
CA PHE A 335 -16.95 -0.74 -28.74
C PHE A 335 -16.94 -1.24 -27.28
N GLY A 336 -17.25 -2.52 -27.09
CA GLY A 336 -17.42 -3.18 -25.78
C GLY A 336 -16.37 -2.83 -24.72
N PRO A 337 -15.05 -2.95 -25.00
CA PRO A 337 -14.02 -2.64 -24.00
C PRO A 337 -14.03 -1.19 -23.49
N THR A 338 -14.51 -0.24 -24.29
CA THR A 338 -14.66 1.16 -23.84
C THR A 338 -15.90 1.33 -22.96
N VAL A 339 -16.99 0.62 -23.29
CA VAL A 339 -18.22 0.60 -22.48
C VAL A 339 -17.96 0.00 -21.10
N GLU A 340 -17.34 -1.18 -21.04
CA GLU A 340 -16.96 -1.84 -19.78
C GLU A 340 -16.10 -0.93 -18.90
N LYS A 341 -15.13 -0.25 -19.51
CA LYS A 341 -14.23 0.66 -18.82
C LYS A 341 -14.92 1.92 -18.30
N ALA A 342 -15.88 2.47 -19.05
CA ALA A 342 -16.70 3.60 -18.61
C ALA A 342 -17.59 3.20 -17.41
N HIS A 343 -18.20 2.01 -17.44
CA HIS A 343 -18.98 1.49 -16.33
C HIS A 343 -18.14 1.28 -15.06
N ALA A 344 -16.96 0.63 -15.19
CA ALA A 344 -16.08 0.41 -14.04
C ALA A 344 -15.65 1.73 -13.36
N LEU A 345 -15.43 2.81 -14.12
CA LEU A 345 -15.17 4.13 -13.56
C LEU A 345 -16.40 4.73 -12.87
N CYS A 346 -17.59 4.59 -13.47
CA CYS A 346 -18.84 5.06 -12.86
C CYS A 346 -19.12 4.35 -11.53
N ASP A 347 -18.90 3.04 -11.47
CA ASP A 347 -19.11 2.23 -10.26
C ASP A 347 -18.13 2.64 -9.14
N GLY A 348 -16.87 2.90 -9.49
CA GLY A 348 -15.88 3.40 -8.56
C GLY A 348 -16.24 4.79 -8.00
N VAL A 349 -16.71 5.71 -8.85
CA VAL A 349 -17.19 7.04 -8.40
C VAL A 349 -18.41 6.90 -7.49
N LEU A 350 -19.40 6.11 -7.90
CA LEU A 350 -20.62 5.88 -7.13
C LEU A 350 -20.32 5.31 -5.74
N TYR A 351 -19.40 4.34 -5.65
CA TYR A 351 -19.02 3.75 -4.38
C TYR A 351 -18.40 4.77 -3.41
N LEU A 352 -17.51 5.65 -3.90
CA LEU A 352 -16.93 6.69 -3.05
C LEU A 352 -17.97 7.70 -2.56
N LEU A 353 -18.96 8.03 -3.39
CA LEU A 353 -20.08 8.88 -2.99
C LEU A 353 -20.96 8.20 -1.94
N LEU A 354 -21.18 6.88 -2.04
CA LEU A 354 -21.92 6.13 -1.03
C LEU A 354 -21.15 6.06 0.31
N GLN A 355 -19.84 5.81 0.28
CA GLN A 355 -19.01 5.87 1.50
C GLN A 355 -19.05 7.26 2.15
N ASP A 356 -19.13 8.32 1.34
CA ASP A 356 -19.25 9.68 1.85
C ASP A 356 -20.55 9.89 2.61
N VAL A 357 -21.68 9.47 2.04
CA VAL A 357 -23.00 9.58 2.68
C VAL A 357 -23.07 8.74 3.97
N LEU A 358 -22.56 7.52 3.95
CA LEU A 358 -22.60 6.62 5.11
C LEU A 358 -21.62 7.04 6.23
N GLY A 359 -20.59 7.81 5.91
CA GLY A 359 -19.61 8.29 6.88
C GLY A 359 -20.00 9.62 7.56
N GLU A 360 -21.14 10.22 7.24
CA GLU A 360 -21.63 11.45 7.90
C GLU A 360 -22.42 11.16 9.20
N ASP A 361 -22.88 9.92 9.41
CA ASP A 361 -23.76 9.56 10.54
C ASP A 361 -23.01 9.30 11.87
N GLU A 362 -21.67 9.15 11.87
CA GLU A 362 -20.92 8.83 13.11
C GLU A 362 -20.61 10.04 14.01
N ASP A 363 -20.75 11.28 13.51
CA ASP A 363 -20.48 12.49 14.31
C ASP A 363 -21.74 13.07 15.00
N GLY A 364 -22.89 12.38 14.89
CA GLY A 364 -24.22 12.96 15.18
C GLY A 364 -25.03 12.37 16.35
N TYR A 365 -24.52 11.38 17.10
CA TYR A 365 -25.25 10.76 18.22
C TYR A 365 -24.45 10.68 19.51
#